data_AF-A0A8J8AEF2-F1
#
_entry.id   AF-A0A8J8AEF2-F1
#
_cell.length_a   1.000
_cell.length_b   1.000
_cell.length_c   1.000
_cell.angle_alpha   90.00
_cell.angle_beta   90.00
_cell.angle_gamma   90.00
#
_symmetry.space_group_name_H-M   'P 1'
#
loop_
_entity.id
_entity.type
_entity.pdbx_description
1 polymer ?
#
loop_
_entity_poly.entity_id
_entity_poly.type
_entity_poly.pdbx_seq_one_letter_code
_entity_poly.pdbx_strand_id
1 'polypeptide(L)'
;MRRAQGLIEHLFMLAVAIGVVAFTIYVVIGLLSTNSENPKVVISYVDYNPPGSDVSGEYVLITNEGSADVDMGGWKLMDESNHVYTFPAGFILKAGASVKVHTGEGTDTETDLYWGRKQAVWNNDGDTAYLYDAEGNLVDSCSWSGKEGGAVSCH
;
A
#
# COMPACT_ATOMS: atom_id res chain seq x y z
N MET A 1 -27.61 22.90 61.44
CA MET A 1 -27.92 21.90 60.40
C MET A 1 -27.70 22.38 58.96
N ARG A 2 -27.79 23.69 58.64
CA ARG A 2 -27.56 24.22 57.26
C ARG A 2 -26.12 24.09 56.71
N ARG A 3 -25.09 24.02 57.57
CA ARG A 3 -23.67 23.95 57.12
C ARG A 3 -23.27 22.60 56.51
N ALA A 4 -23.91 21.50 56.90
CA ALA A 4 -23.59 20.16 56.37
C ALA A 4 -24.24 19.91 54.99
N GLN A 5 -25.35 20.59 54.71
CA GLN A 5 -26.13 20.37 53.49
C GLN A 5 -25.42 20.90 52.23
N GLY A 6 -24.77 22.07 52.30
CA GLY A 6 -24.01 22.61 51.17
C GLY A 6 -22.74 21.81 50.81
N LEU A 7 -22.11 21.14 51.78
CA LEU A 7 -20.96 20.27 51.53
C LEU A 7 -21.36 18.99 50.77
N ILE A 8 -22.55 18.46 51.04
CA ILE A 8 -23.09 17.27 50.37
C ILE A 8 -23.52 17.62 48.94
N GLU A 9 -24.13 18.79 48.72
CA GLU A 9 -24.52 19.27 47.39
C GLU A 9 -23.30 19.55 46.49
N HIS A 10 -22.23 20.15 47.03
CA HIS A 10 -20.98 20.35 46.29
C HIS A 10 -20.29 19.03 45.94
N LEU A 11 -20.25 18.08 46.88
CA LEU A 11 -19.65 16.77 46.65
C LEU A 11 -20.43 15.96 45.60
N PHE A 12 -21.76 16.07 45.58
CA PHE A 12 -22.63 15.45 44.58
C PHE A 12 -22.42 16.05 43.19
N MET A 13 -22.32 17.38 43.09
CA MET A 13 -22.03 18.06 41.82
C MET A 13 -20.65 17.70 41.26
N LEU A 14 -19.63 17.55 42.10
CA LEU A 14 -18.30 17.07 41.72
C LEU A 14 -18.34 15.63 41.17
N ALA A 15 -19.08 14.73 41.83
CA ALA A 15 -19.22 13.35 41.37
C ALA A 15 -19.94 13.24 40.02
N VAL A 16 -21.00 14.02 39.80
CA VAL A 16 -21.71 14.10 38.51
C VAL A 16 -20.81 14.67 37.41
N ALA A 17 -20.06 15.73 37.71
CA ALA A 17 -19.12 16.33 36.76
C ALA A 17 -18.01 15.35 36.33
N ILE A 18 -17.44 14.58 37.26
CA ILE A 18 -16.43 13.55 36.94
C ILE A 18 -17.03 12.43 36.07
N GLY A 19 -18.26 12.00 36.35
CA GLY A 19 -18.95 10.99 35.55
C GLY A 19 -19.23 11.44 34.10
N VAL A 20 -19.66 12.69 33.91
CA VAL A 20 -19.87 13.26 32.56
C VAL A 20 -18.55 13.42 31.81
N VAL A 21 -17.47 13.85 32.48
CA VAL A 21 -16.14 13.95 31.87
C VAL A 21 -15.59 12.59 31.49
N ALA A 22 -15.70 11.58 32.35
CA ALA A 22 -15.26 10.22 32.02
C ALA A 22 -16.08 9.59 30.88
N PHE A 23 -17.40 9.79 30.87
CA PHE A 23 -18.28 9.29 29.81
C PHE A 23 -18.00 9.97 28.46
N THR A 24 -17.82 11.29 28.46
CA THR A 24 -17.48 12.03 27.23
C THR A 24 -16.09 11.66 26.72
N ILE A 25 -15.10 11.47 27.59
CA ILE A 25 -13.77 10.95 27.19
C ILE A 25 -13.91 9.56 26.56
N TYR A 26 -14.71 8.66 27.15
CA TYR A 26 -14.90 7.31 26.62
C TYR A 26 -15.62 7.30 25.26
N VAL A 27 -16.65 8.15 25.10
CA VAL A 27 -17.35 8.35 23.83
C VAL A 27 -16.44 8.98 22.79
N VAL A 28 -15.58 9.93 23.17
CA VAL A 28 -14.58 10.53 22.26
C VAL A 28 -13.53 9.50 21.86
N ILE A 29 -13.01 8.66 22.77
CA ILE A 29 -12.06 7.58 22.43
C ILE A 29 -12.71 6.55 21.49
N GLY A 30 -14.00 6.24 21.65
CA GLY A 30 -14.74 5.37 20.72
C GLY A 30 -15.05 6.02 19.36
N LEU A 31 -15.27 7.33 19.32
CA LEU A 31 -15.45 8.13 18.09
C LEU A 31 -14.13 8.40 17.37
N LEU A 32 -13.00 8.35 18.07
CA LEU A 32 -11.66 8.26 17.51
C LEU A 32 -11.43 6.84 16.97
N SER A 33 -12.37 6.34 16.19
CA SER A 33 -12.08 5.30 15.21
C SER A 33 -11.14 5.95 14.21
N THR A 34 -9.83 5.80 14.40
CA THR A 34 -8.88 6.07 13.33
C THR A 34 -9.30 5.14 12.21
N ASN A 35 -9.92 5.69 11.14
CA ASN A 35 -9.95 4.99 9.87
C ASN A 35 -8.52 4.52 9.66
N SER A 36 -8.33 3.21 9.67
CA SER A 36 -7.01 2.65 9.42
C SER A 36 -6.68 3.07 7.99
N GLU A 37 -5.92 4.15 7.85
CA GLU A 37 -5.23 4.57 6.64
C GLU A 37 -4.18 3.48 6.37
N ASN A 38 -4.66 2.28 6.05
CA ASN A 38 -3.80 1.16 5.74
C ASN A 38 -3.40 1.37 4.27
N PRO A 39 -2.14 1.67 3.97
CA PRO A 39 -1.68 1.65 2.59
C PRO A 39 -1.96 0.25 2.04
N LYS A 40 -2.81 0.16 1.03
CA LYS A 40 -3.14 -1.09 0.34
C LYS A 40 -2.50 -1.03 -1.04
N VAL A 41 -1.19 -1.22 -1.09
CA VAL A 41 -0.44 -1.30 -2.34
C VAL A 41 -0.40 -2.74 -2.80
N VAL A 42 -0.86 -3.00 -4.02
CA VAL A 42 -0.95 -4.34 -4.59
C VAL A 42 -0.33 -4.38 -5.98
N ILE A 43 0.14 -5.56 -6.39
CA ILE A 43 0.43 -5.87 -7.78
C ILE A 43 -0.90 -6.19 -8.43
N SER A 44 -1.48 -5.27 -9.21
CA SER A 44 -2.83 -5.46 -9.78
C SER A 44 -2.82 -6.27 -11.07
N TYR A 45 -1.78 -6.12 -11.89
CA TYR A 45 -1.67 -6.78 -13.18
C TYR A 45 -0.21 -7.03 -13.57
N VAL A 46 0.04 -8.13 -14.27
CA VAL A 46 1.34 -8.41 -14.88
C VAL A 46 1.14 -8.75 -16.35
N ASP A 47 1.78 -8.01 -17.23
CA ASP A 47 1.93 -8.33 -18.65
C ASP A 47 3.32 -8.95 -18.84
N TYR A 48 3.38 -10.28 -18.92
CA TYR A 48 4.63 -11.04 -18.92
C TYR A 48 5.01 -11.57 -20.31
N ASN A 49 4.07 -11.67 -21.26
CA ASN A 49 4.32 -12.15 -22.62
C ASN A 49 3.59 -11.27 -23.66
N PRO A 50 3.97 -9.99 -23.78
CA PRO A 50 3.37 -9.07 -24.73
C PRO A 50 3.74 -9.45 -26.18
N PRO A 51 2.92 -9.13 -27.19
CA PRO A 51 3.29 -9.36 -28.57
C PRO A 51 4.52 -8.52 -28.95
N GLY A 52 5.54 -9.17 -29.54
CA GLY A 52 6.75 -8.50 -30.00
C GLY A 52 7.96 -8.85 -29.16
N SER A 53 8.64 -7.86 -28.58
CA SER A 53 9.78 -8.09 -27.70
C SER A 53 9.34 -7.95 -26.25
N ASP A 54 9.44 -9.06 -25.50
CA ASP A 54 9.17 -9.18 -24.07
C ASP A 54 9.79 -8.02 -23.29
N VAL A 55 11.10 -7.79 -23.44
CA VAL A 55 11.84 -6.68 -22.81
C VAL A 55 11.15 -5.32 -22.97
N SER A 56 10.59 -5.03 -24.15
CA SER A 56 10.01 -3.72 -24.46
C SER A 56 8.53 -3.58 -24.08
N GLY A 57 7.83 -4.69 -23.87
CA GLY A 57 6.39 -4.68 -23.60
C GLY A 57 6.01 -5.16 -22.21
N GLU A 58 6.91 -5.87 -21.52
CA GLU A 58 6.67 -6.45 -20.21
C GLU A 58 6.53 -5.35 -19.16
N TYR A 59 5.47 -5.42 -18.34
CA TYR A 59 5.33 -4.53 -17.20
C TYR A 59 4.54 -5.15 -16.06
N VAL A 60 4.80 -4.63 -14.87
CA VAL A 60 3.98 -4.88 -13.68
C VAL A 60 3.22 -3.60 -13.35
N LEU A 61 1.90 -3.71 -13.21
CA LEU A 61 1.04 -2.63 -12.73
C LEU A 61 0.90 -2.73 -11.22
N ILE A 62 1.24 -1.66 -10.52
CA ILE A 62 1.11 -1.56 -9.08
C ILE A 62 0.07 -0.48 -8.77
N THR A 63 -0.87 -0.80 -7.89
CA THR A 63 -2.00 0.05 -7.55
C THR A 63 -2.02 0.31 -6.05
N ASN A 64 -2.18 1.57 -5.66
CA ASN A 64 -2.50 1.92 -4.29
C ASN A 64 -4.03 1.99 -4.17
N GLU A 65 -4.64 0.93 -3.66
CA GLU A 65 -6.07 0.84 -3.38
C GLU A 65 -6.45 1.44 -2.01
N GLY A 66 -5.46 1.99 -1.28
CA GLY A 66 -5.68 2.67 -0.01
C GLY A 66 -6.28 4.08 -0.19
N SER A 67 -6.64 4.69 0.93
CA SER A 67 -7.14 6.07 1.00
C SER A 67 -6.05 7.13 1.16
N ALA A 68 -4.80 6.71 1.36
CA ALA A 68 -3.66 7.57 1.65
C ALA A 68 -2.56 7.44 0.60
N ASP A 69 -1.82 8.52 0.36
CA ASP A 69 -0.62 8.49 -0.48
C ASP A 69 0.48 7.64 0.18
N VAL A 70 1.26 6.93 -0.64
CA VAL A 70 2.34 6.05 -0.16
C VAL A 70 3.66 6.48 -0.76
N ASP A 71 4.63 6.80 0.09
CA ASP A 71 6.03 6.94 -0.32
C ASP A 71 6.61 5.54 -0.53
N MET A 72 6.87 5.19 -1.78
CA MET A 72 7.46 3.91 -2.16
C MET A 72 8.97 4.02 -2.38
N GLY A 73 9.61 5.15 -2.02
CA GLY A 73 11.04 5.30 -2.14
C GLY A 73 11.81 4.16 -1.47
N GLY A 74 12.63 3.44 -2.24
CA GLY A 74 13.42 2.31 -1.73
C GLY A 74 12.66 0.98 -1.65
N TRP A 75 11.37 0.93 -1.99
CA TRP A 75 10.64 -0.32 -2.17
C TRP A 75 11.25 -1.14 -3.30
N LYS A 76 10.92 -2.44 -3.35
CA LYS A 76 11.48 -3.37 -4.33
C LYS A 76 10.42 -4.20 -5.02
N LEU A 77 10.53 -4.28 -6.34
CA LEU A 77 9.81 -5.25 -7.17
C LEU A 77 10.81 -6.33 -7.61
N MET A 78 10.47 -7.60 -7.43
CA MET A 78 11.37 -8.73 -7.63
C MET A 78 10.68 -9.92 -8.31
N ASP A 79 11.43 -10.72 -9.05
CA ASP A 79 11.01 -12.04 -9.55
C ASP A 79 11.63 -13.19 -8.72
N GLU A 80 11.28 -14.44 -9.04
CA GLU A 80 11.83 -15.64 -8.38
C GLU A 80 13.35 -15.80 -8.61
N SER A 81 13.89 -15.20 -9.68
CA SER A 81 15.32 -15.24 -10.02
C SER A 81 16.15 -14.13 -9.36
N ASN A 82 15.57 -13.33 -8.47
CA ASN A 82 16.21 -12.22 -7.75
C ASN A 82 16.67 -11.06 -8.64
N HIS A 83 16.02 -10.82 -9.77
CA HIS A 83 16.07 -9.54 -10.43
C HIS A 83 15.36 -8.51 -9.56
N VAL A 84 16.04 -7.41 -9.21
CA VAL A 84 15.48 -6.36 -8.32
C VAL A 84 15.34 -5.03 -9.06
N TYR A 85 14.12 -4.49 -9.09
CA TYR A 85 13.85 -3.07 -9.35
C TYR A 85 13.71 -2.36 -8.01
N THR A 86 14.36 -1.21 -7.84
CA THR A 86 14.21 -0.38 -6.64
C THR A 86 13.55 0.94 -7.03
N PHE A 87 12.45 1.26 -6.35
CA PHE A 87 11.71 2.49 -6.60
C PHE A 87 12.57 3.72 -6.28
N PRO A 88 12.55 4.77 -7.14
CA PRO A 88 13.33 5.98 -6.93
C PRO A 88 12.98 6.65 -5.60
N ALA A 89 13.98 7.24 -4.95
CA ALA A 89 13.77 7.97 -3.71
C ALA A 89 12.72 9.09 -3.89
N GLY A 90 11.74 9.13 -2.99
CA GLY A 90 10.66 10.11 -3.02
C GLY A 90 9.59 9.86 -4.08
N PHE A 91 9.56 8.66 -4.70
CA PHE A 91 8.43 8.27 -5.55
C PHE A 91 7.18 8.05 -4.68
N ILE A 92 6.14 8.86 -4.91
CA ILE A 92 4.88 8.80 -4.18
C ILE A 92 3.79 8.23 -5.08
N LEU A 93 3.22 7.10 -4.68
CA LEU A 93 2.03 6.54 -5.31
C LEU A 93 0.77 7.05 -4.59
N LYS A 94 0.05 7.95 -5.25
CA LYS A 94 -1.14 8.60 -4.68
C LYS A 94 -2.25 7.59 -4.38
N ALA A 95 -3.11 7.92 -3.42
CA ALA A 95 -4.31 7.15 -3.13
C ALA A 95 -5.15 6.90 -4.40
N GLY A 96 -5.52 5.65 -4.65
CA GLY A 96 -6.29 5.22 -5.81
C GLY A 96 -5.53 5.23 -7.14
N ALA A 97 -4.24 5.59 -7.16
CA ALA A 97 -3.44 5.67 -8.38
C ALA A 97 -2.73 4.35 -8.70
N SER A 98 -2.21 4.27 -9.92
CA SER A 98 -1.41 3.14 -10.38
C SER A 98 -0.16 3.60 -11.11
N VAL A 99 0.88 2.78 -11.06
CA VAL A 99 2.14 2.96 -11.79
C VAL A 99 2.51 1.67 -12.49
N LYS A 100 2.98 1.78 -13.74
CA LYS A 100 3.59 0.67 -14.48
C LYS A 100 5.09 0.69 -14.26
N VAL A 101 5.65 -0.47 -13.93
CA VAL A 101 7.09 -0.71 -13.95
C VAL A 101 7.39 -1.57 -15.17
N HIS A 102 7.91 -0.93 -16.22
CA HIS A 102 8.31 -1.57 -17.46
C HIS A 102 9.68 -2.23 -17.30
N THR A 103 9.85 -3.44 -17.84
CA THR A 103 11.14 -4.16 -17.82
C THR A 103 12.23 -3.40 -18.59
N GLY A 104 11.86 -2.83 -19.74
CA GLY A 104 12.78 -2.25 -20.70
C GLY A 104 13.31 -0.85 -20.37
N GLU A 105 13.99 -0.28 -21.35
CA GLU A 105 14.47 1.12 -21.33
C GLU A 105 13.34 2.11 -21.63
N GLY A 106 13.41 3.29 -21.01
CA GLY A 106 12.48 4.39 -21.24
C GLY A 106 12.84 5.60 -20.38
N THR A 107 11.88 6.51 -20.20
CA THR A 107 12.05 7.71 -19.37
C THR A 107 10.93 7.77 -18.35
N ASP A 108 11.28 7.81 -17.07
CA ASP A 108 10.32 7.81 -15.98
C ASP A 108 9.36 9.00 -16.06
N THR A 109 8.11 8.72 -15.71
CA THR A 109 7.00 9.67 -15.55
C THR A 109 6.27 9.36 -14.24
N GLU A 110 5.19 10.08 -13.95
CA GLU A 110 4.36 9.80 -12.77
C GLU A 110 3.67 8.42 -12.83
N THR A 111 3.38 7.91 -14.04
CA THR A 111 2.59 6.67 -14.23
C THR A 111 3.37 5.52 -14.84
N ASP A 112 4.57 5.79 -15.34
CA ASP A 112 5.40 4.82 -16.06
C ASP A 112 6.85 4.97 -15.60
N LEU A 113 7.37 3.90 -15.01
CA LEU A 113 8.74 3.75 -14.56
C LEU A 113 9.44 2.68 -15.39
N TYR A 114 10.75 2.83 -15.59
CA TYR A 114 11.51 1.94 -16.46
C TYR A 114 12.70 1.32 -15.73
N TRP A 115 12.78 -0.01 -15.75
CA TRP A 115 13.87 -0.75 -15.11
C TRP A 115 15.17 -0.69 -15.93
N GLY A 116 15.10 -0.35 -17.22
CA GLY A 116 16.27 -0.18 -18.06
C GLY A 116 16.97 -1.49 -18.42
N ARG A 117 16.27 -2.63 -18.31
CA ARG A 117 16.86 -3.92 -18.67
C ARG A 117 16.86 -4.11 -20.18
N LYS A 118 17.80 -4.93 -20.63
CA LYS A 118 17.93 -5.40 -22.03
C LYS A 118 17.51 -6.86 -22.22
N GLN A 119 17.03 -7.47 -21.15
CA GLN A 119 16.63 -8.88 -21.07
C GLN A 119 15.34 -8.95 -20.27
N ALA A 120 14.49 -9.92 -20.63
CA ALA A 120 13.21 -10.17 -20.00
C ALA A 120 13.42 -10.51 -18.52
N VAL A 121 12.44 -10.15 -17.70
CA VAL A 121 12.41 -10.52 -16.28
C VAL A 121 11.43 -11.67 -16.10
N TRP A 122 10.24 -11.50 -16.65
CA TRP A 122 9.06 -12.26 -16.27
C TRP A 122 8.96 -13.52 -17.13
N ASN A 123 9.00 -14.70 -16.50
CA ASN A 123 9.04 -15.95 -17.25
C ASN A 123 7.68 -16.32 -17.85
N ASN A 124 7.65 -16.52 -19.17
CA ASN A 124 6.46 -16.92 -19.94
C ASN A 124 5.86 -18.27 -19.53
N ASP A 125 6.67 -19.18 -18.97
CA ASP A 125 6.22 -20.52 -18.54
C ASP A 125 5.76 -20.57 -17.07
N GLY A 126 5.79 -19.43 -16.37
CA GLY A 126 5.40 -19.28 -14.97
C GLY A 126 6.50 -18.63 -14.13
N ASP A 127 6.08 -17.75 -13.23
CA ASP A 127 6.92 -16.93 -12.35
C ASP A 127 6.08 -16.39 -11.20
N THR A 128 6.74 -15.66 -10.29
CA THR A 128 6.11 -14.86 -9.25
C THR A 128 6.74 -13.48 -9.16
N ALA A 129 5.93 -12.43 -9.27
CA ALA A 129 6.31 -11.06 -8.91
C ALA A 129 6.09 -10.83 -7.42
N TYR A 130 7.07 -10.25 -6.74
CA TYR A 130 7.04 -9.90 -5.32
C TYR A 130 7.26 -8.40 -5.13
N LEU A 131 6.45 -7.77 -4.28
CA LEU A 131 6.58 -6.38 -3.88
C LEU A 131 6.96 -6.30 -2.41
N TYR A 132 8.10 -5.69 -2.12
CA TYR A 132 8.60 -5.45 -0.77
C TYR A 132 8.64 -3.96 -0.44
N ASP A 133 8.36 -3.61 0.81
CA ASP A 133 8.57 -2.26 1.31
C ASP A 133 10.07 -1.94 1.52
N ALA A 134 10.37 -0.70 1.92
CA ALA A 134 11.75 -0.23 2.13
C ALA A 134 12.46 -0.96 3.28
N GLU A 135 11.70 -1.45 4.27
CA GLU A 135 12.18 -2.23 5.41
C GLU A 135 12.42 -3.70 5.06
N GLY A 136 11.94 -4.15 3.90
CA GLY A 136 12.07 -5.52 3.40
C GLY A 136 10.94 -6.46 3.81
N ASN A 137 9.81 -5.94 4.28
CA ASN A 137 8.61 -6.74 4.49
C ASN A 137 7.90 -6.99 3.16
N LEU A 138 7.39 -8.21 2.98
CA LEU A 138 6.58 -8.54 1.81
C LEU A 138 5.23 -7.83 1.91
N VAL A 139 4.91 -7.01 0.92
CA VAL A 139 3.65 -6.27 0.81
C VAL A 139 2.64 -7.06 0.00
N ASP A 140 3.03 -7.56 -1.18
CA ASP A 140 2.16 -8.35 -2.05
C ASP A 140 2.97 -9.27 -2.98
N SER A 141 2.30 -10.25 -3.58
CA SER A 141 2.88 -11.13 -4.59
C SER A 141 1.83 -11.61 -5.59
N CYS A 142 2.23 -11.81 -6.85
CA CYS A 142 1.37 -12.35 -7.89
C CYS A 142 2.12 -13.42 -8.72
N SER A 143 1.54 -14.62 -8.79
CA SER A 143 2.10 -15.76 -9.54
C SER A 143 1.25 -16.12 -10.75
N TRP A 144 1.88 -16.65 -11.80
CA TRP A 144 1.20 -17.19 -12.98
C TRP A 144 1.84 -18.49 -13.46
N SER A 145 1.15 -19.20 -14.36
CA SER A 145 1.56 -20.52 -14.85
C SER A 145 1.87 -20.57 -16.35
N GLY A 146 1.80 -19.42 -17.04
CA GLY A 146 1.97 -19.30 -18.49
C GLY A 146 0.72 -19.65 -19.30
N LYS A 147 -0.32 -20.17 -18.66
CA LYS A 147 -1.58 -20.60 -19.30
C LYS A 147 -2.60 -19.47 -19.45
N GLU A 148 -2.31 -18.32 -18.87
CA GLU A 148 -3.19 -17.17 -18.77
C GLU A 148 -3.21 -16.31 -20.06
N GLY A 149 -2.42 -16.69 -21.07
CA GLY A 149 -2.40 -16.00 -22.37
C GLY A 149 -1.45 -14.81 -22.43
N GLY A 150 -0.47 -14.76 -21.53
CA GLY A 150 0.61 -13.77 -21.53
C GLY A 150 0.45 -12.64 -20.54
N ALA A 151 -0.65 -12.60 -19.82
CA ALA A 151 -0.85 -11.65 -18.74
C ALA A 151 -1.81 -12.20 -17.67
N VAL A 152 -1.74 -11.65 -16.47
CA VAL A 152 -2.55 -12.08 -15.31
C VAL A 152 -3.09 -10.87 -14.54
N SER A 153 -4.38 -10.92 -14.18
CA SER A 153 -4.97 -10.01 -13.18
C SER A 153 -4.82 -10.66 -11.82
N CYS A 154 -4.22 -9.95 -10.88
CA CYS A 154 -3.81 -10.49 -9.60
C CYS A 154 -4.83 -10.19 -8.49
N HIS A 155 -5.52 -9.06 -8.59
CA HIS A 155 -6.62 -8.62 -7.72
C HIS A 155 -7.75 -8.01 -8.53
#